data_AF-A0A395WC71-F1
#
_entry.id   AF-A0A395WC71-F1
#
_cell.length_a   1.000
_cell.length_b   1.000
_cell.length_c   1.000
_cell.angle_alpha   90.00
_cell.angle_beta   90.00
_cell.angle_gamma   90.00
#
_symmetry.space_group_name_H-M   'P 1'
#
loop_
_entity.id
_entity.type
_entity.pdbx_description
1 polymer ?
#
loop_
_entity_poly.entity_id
_entity_poly.type
_entity_poly.pdbx_seq_one_letter_code
_entity_poly.pdbx_strand_id
1 'polypeptide(L)'
;MLNNGLLNAIGKMIFKFQKYNVNEQIRISKSIISWINNYSKTGFSDEDNLKVKQIIYVDFGLSITPEMAYCHPALVLKVENHRCVVLPCTSNIEKFENAYHPVYNQHGNKSFYRLYVKNGGLEKNTAVDITQIRAISFGRIKKYLI
;
A
#
# COMPACT_ATOMS: atom_id res chain seq x y z
N MET A 1 -19.98 27.13 2.94
CA MET A 1 -20.95 26.36 2.14
C MET A 1 -20.19 25.42 1.23
N LEU A 2 -20.69 24.20 0.99
CA LEU A 2 -20.07 23.29 0.01
C LEU A 2 -20.42 23.75 -1.41
N ASN A 3 -19.47 23.71 -2.33
CA ASN A 3 -19.70 24.04 -3.74
C ASN A 3 -20.50 22.91 -4.43
N ASN A 4 -21.39 23.26 -5.37
CA ASN A 4 -22.16 22.32 -6.18
C ASN A 4 -21.31 21.22 -6.85
N GLY A 5 -20.09 21.55 -7.27
CA GLY A 5 -19.14 20.58 -7.83
C GLY A 5 -18.72 19.51 -6.82
N LEU A 6 -18.49 19.89 -5.56
CA LEU A 6 -18.16 18.95 -4.48
C LEU A 6 -19.38 18.08 -4.13
N LEU A 7 -20.58 18.68 -4.06
CA LEU A 7 -21.82 17.92 -3.84
C LEU A 7 -22.07 16.89 -4.95
N ASN A 8 -21.86 17.28 -6.21
CA ASN A 8 -21.97 16.36 -7.37
C ASN A 8 -20.93 15.22 -7.28
N ALA A 9 -19.68 15.52 -6.90
CA ALA A 9 -18.65 14.51 -6.73
C ALA A 9 -19.03 13.49 -5.63
N ILE A 10 -19.52 13.97 -4.48
CA ILE A 10 -20.00 13.11 -3.40
C ILE A 10 -21.17 12.24 -3.88
N GLY A 11 -22.15 12.81 -4.59
CA GLY A 11 -23.27 12.05 -5.15
C GLY A 11 -22.83 10.93 -6.09
N LYS A 12 -21.86 11.20 -6.98
CA LYS A 12 -21.28 10.19 -7.87
C LYS A 12 -20.55 9.09 -7.09
N MET A 13 -19.81 9.45 -6.04
CA MET A 13 -19.13 8.48 -5.16
C MET A 13 -20.13 7.56 -4.47
N ILE A 14 -21.20 8.12 -3.87
CA ILE A 14 -22.25 7.33 -3.20
C ILE A 14 -22.86 6.30 -4.17
N PHE A 15 -23.29 6.76 -5.36
CA PHE A 15 -23.88 5.87 -6.36
C PHE A 15 -22.91 4.77 -6.83
N LYS A 16 -21.62 5.09 -6.94
CA LYS A 16 -20.59 4.10 -7.28
C LYS A 16 -20.40 3.09 -6.16
N PHE A 17 -20.31 3.55 -4.90
CA PHE A 17 -20.03 2.71 -3.74
C PHE A 17 -21.16 1.75 -3.40
N GLN A 18 -22.42 2.15 -3.65
CA GLN A 18 -23.58 1.27 -3.52
C GLN A 18 -23.51 0.01 -4.39
N LYS A 19 -22.73 0.04 -5.49
CA LYS A 19 -22.54 -1.11 -6.38
C LYS A 19 -21.45 -2.07 -5.92
N TYR A 20 -20.64 -1.68 -4.94
CA TYR A 20 -19.57 -2.52 -4.42
C TYR A 20 -20.06 -3.43 -3.29
N ASN A 21 -19.38 -4.57 -3.11
CA ASN A 21 -19.63 -5.43 -1.95
C ASN A 21 -19.18 -4.76 -0.65
N VAL A 22 -19.68 -5.26 0.49
CA VAL A 22 -19.43 -4.68 1.82
C VAL A 22 -17.93 -4.59 2.15
N ASN A 23 -17.13 -5.59 1.80
CA ASN A 23 -15.70 -5.57 2.08
C ASN A 23 -14.98 -4.44 1.36
N GLU A 24 -15.35 -4.20 0.10
CA GLU A 24 -14.79 -3.12 -0.70
C GLU A 24 -15.25 -1.75 -0.17
N GLN A 25 -16.52 -1.61 0.22
CA GLN A 25 -17.01 -0.39 0.88
C GLN A 25 -16.25 -0.08 2.17
N ILE A 26 -15.94 -1.10 2.98
CA ILE A 26 -15.14 -0.95 4.22
C ILE A 26 -13.73 -0.47 3.89
N ARG A 27 -13.08 -1.04 2.86
CA ARG A 27 -11.73 -0.63 2.43
C ARG A 27 -11.69 0.82 1.97
N ILE A 28 -12.64 1.21 1.13
CA ILE A 28 -12.82 2.59 0.67
C ILE A 28 -13.00 3.53 1.85
N SER A 29 -13.91 3.19 2.78
CA SER A 29 -14.20 4.02 3.96
C SER A 29 -12.97 4.23 4.82
N LYS A 30 -12.21 3.16 5.12
CA LYS A 30 -10.96 3.23 5.88
C LYS A 30 -9.93 4.14 5.20
N SER A 31 -9.81 4.03 3.88
CA SER A 31 -8.87 4.83 3.11
C SER A 31 -9.24 6.32 3.10
N ILE A 32 -10.53 6.65 2.95
CA ILE A 32 -11.02 8.03 3.02
C ILE A 32 -10.79 8.63 4.42
N ILE A 33 -11.17 7.91 5.48
CA ILE A 33 -10.96 8.35 6.87
C ILE A 33 -9.47 8.58 7.15
N SER A 34 -8.64 7.64 6.71
CA SER A 34 -7.18 7.74 6.81
C SER A 34 -6.63 8.98 6.12
N TRP A 35 -7.11 9.28 4.90
CA TRP A 35 -6.73 10.50 4.19
C TRP A 35 -7.19 11.75 4.93
N ILE A 36 -8.45 11.83 5.37
CA ILE A 36 -8.99 12.97 6.13
C ILE A 36 -8.14 13.26 7.37
N ASN A 37 -7.81 12.22 8.14
CA ASN A 37 -7.06 12.35 9.39
C ASN A 37 -5.59 12.76 9.18
N ASN A 38 -5.02 12.56 7.99
CA ASN A 38 -3.59 12.76 7.75
C ASN A 38 -3.28 13.79 6.66
N TYR A 39 -4.28 14.35 5.98
CA TYR A 39 -4.10 15.23 4.81
C TYR A 39 -3.21 16.45 5.09
N SER A 40 -3.37 17.07 6.27
CA SER A 40 -2.61 18.25 6.69
C SER A 40 -1.50 17.94 7.70
N LYS A 41 -1.16 16.65 7.90
CA LYS A 41 -0.15 16.26 8.89
C LYS A 41 1.24 16.64 8.38
N THR A 42 1.95 17.48 9.14
CA THR A 42 3.30 17.95 8.82
C THR A 42 4.38 17.39 9.75
N GLY A 43 4.02 16.97 10.97
CA GLY A 43 4.94 16.35 11.92
C GLY A 43 4.87 14.81 11.85
N PHE A 44 6.00 14.18 11.54
CA PHE A 44 6.15 12.73 11.61
C PHE A 44 7.24 12.42 12.64
N SER A 45 6.83 11.85 13.78
CA SER A 45 7.69 11.65 14.97
C SER A 45 8.77 10.58 14.80
N ASP A 46 8.78 9.84 13.70
CA ASP A 46 9.45 8.53 13.61
C ASP A 46 10.48 8.44 12.48
N GLU A 47 11.06 9.58 12.03
CA GLU A 47 12.07 9.56 10.96
C GLU A 47 13.24 8.64 11.20
N ASP A 48 13.75 8.60 12.44
CA ASP A 48 14.95 7.83 12.78
C ASP A 48 14.72 6.31 12.80
N ASN A 49 13.45 5.87 12.81
CA ASN A 49 13.12 4.45 12.94
C ASN A 49 12.93 3.74 11.61
N LEU A 50 12.62 4.46 10.53
CA LEU A 50 12.36 3.85 9.23
C LEU A 50 13.66 3.55 8.49
N LYS A 51 13.90 2.27 8.19
CA LYS A 51 15.13 1.83 7.51
C LYS A 51 14.86 1.32 6.10
N VAL A 52 15.84 1.53 5.21
CA VAL A 52 15.86 0.90 3.89
C VAL A 52 15.93 -0.62 4.06
N LYS A 53 15.24 -1.36 3.18
CA LYS A 53 15.00 -2.82 3.23
C LYS A 53 14.04 -3.30 4.32
N GLN A 54 13.44 -2.40 5.10
CA GLN A 54 12.38 -2.75 6.06
C GLN A 54 11.04 -2.98 5.34
N ILE A 55 10.19 -3.85 5.91
CA ILE A 55 8.78 -3.94 5.52
C ILE A 55 7.93 -3.06 6.43
N ILE A 56 7.04 -2.29 5.84
CA ILE A 56 6.08 -1.45 6.55
C ILE A 56 4.66 -1.71 6.06
N TYR A 57 3.67 -1.42 6.88
CA TYR A 57 2.26 -1.45 6.47
C TYR A 57 1.82 -0.05 6.02
N VAL A 58 1.34 0.07 4.79
CA VAL A 58 1.07 1.35 4.13
C VAL A 58 -0.37 1.39 3.65
N ASP A 59 -1.06 2.51 3.87
CA ASP A 59 -2.31 2.83 3.18
C ASP A 59 -2.02 3.54 1.86
N PHE A 60 -2.19 2.80 0.78
CA PHE A 60 -1.98 3.27 -0.56
C PHE A 60 -3.08 4.18 -1.11
N GLY A 61 -4.16 4.38 -0.37
CA GLY A 61 -5.24 5.25 -0.79
C GLY A 61 -6.26 4.55 -1.70
N LEU A 62 -7.15 5.36 -2.25
CA LEU A 62 -7.92 5.00 -3.43
C LEU A 62 -7.00 5.13 -4.65
N SER A 63 -6.79 4.05 -5.38
CA SER A 63 -5.94 4.00 -6.57
C SER A 63 -6.74 3.55 -7.80
N ILE A 64 -6.26 3.89 -8.99
CA ILE A 64 -6.94 3.55 -10.25
C ILE A 64 -6.39 2.21 -10.75
N THR A 65 -7.26 1.26 -11.07
CA THR A 65 -6.85 -0.04 -11.64
C THR A 65 -5.95 0.15 -12.88
N PRO A 66 -4.79 -0.54 -12.98
CA PRO A 66 -4.37 -1.70 -12.18
C PRO A 66 -3.50 -1.40 -10.94
N GLU A 67 -3.43 -0.15 -10.48
CA GLU A 67 -2.62 0.21 -9.32
C GLU A 67 -3.07 -0.48 -8.02
N MET A 68 -2.12 -0.82 -7.15
CA MET A 68 -2.43 -1.35 -5.83
C MET A 68 -3.03 -0.27 -4.91
N ALA A 69 -4.30 -0.46 -4.54
CA ALA A 69 -5.05 0.39 -3.61
C ALA A 69 -5.03 -0.15 -2.18
N TYR A 70 -5.48 0.65 -1.22
CA TYR A 70 -5.72 0.27 0.18
C TYR A 70 -4.48 -0.15 0.97
N CYS A 71 -4.69 -0.80 2.11
CA CYS A 71 -3.62 -1.14 3.03
C CYS A 71 -2.89 -2.43 2.66
N HIS A 72 -1.60 -2.33 2.40
CA HIS A 72 -0.74 -3.44 2.03
C HIS A 72 0.65 -3.32 2.69
N PRO A 73 1.35 -4.44 2.94
CA PRO A 73 2.76 -4.39 3.27
C PRO A 73 3.56 -3.80 2.09
N ALA A 74 4.69 -3.17 2.37
CA ALA A 74 5.55 -2.60 1.36
C ALA A 74 7.01 -2.63 1.80
N LEU A 75 7.92 -2.95 0.87
CA LEU A 75 9.36 -2.91 1.07
C LEU A 75 9.90 -1.50 0.85
N VAL A 76 10.62 -0.95 1.82
CA VAL A 76 11.26 0.37 1.73
C VAL A 76 12.53 0.29 0.89
N LEU A 77 12.59 1.10 -0.16
CA LEU A 77 13.78 1.22 -1.03
C LEU A 77 14.62 2.45 -0.72
N LYS A 78 13.97 3.55 -0.34
CA LYS A 78 14.63 4.82 -0.03
C LYS A 78 13.82 5.59 0.99
N VAL A 79 14.49 6.33 1.87
CA VAL A 79 13.88 7.25 2.84
C VAL A 79 14.53 8.62 2.66
N GLU A 80 13.72 9.67 2.53
CA GLU A 80 14.19 11.05 2.34
C GLU A 80 13.08 12.05 2.66
N ASN A 81 13.36 13.04 3.52
CA ASN A 81 12.49 14.20 3.79
C ASN A 81 11.01 13.83 4.07
N HIS A 82 10.75 13.02 5.11
CA HIS A 82 9.42 12.49 5.45
C HIS A 82 8.67 11.75 4.32
N ARG A 83 9.41 11.25 3.34
CA ARG A 83 8.90 10.43 2.24
C ARG A 83 9.74 9.18 2.09
N CYS A 84 9.15 8.14 1.53
CA CYS A 84 9.88 6.95 1.15
C CYS A 84 9.43 6.42 -0.21
N VAL A 85 10.37 5.78 -0.90
CA VAL A 85 10.08 4.99 -2.10
C VAL A 85 9.87 3.56 -1.65
N VAL A 86 8.77 2.95 -2.05
CA VAL A 86 8.39 1.61 -1.62
C VAL A 86 7.98 0.73 -2.80
N LEU A 87 8.14 -0.59 -2.62
CA LEU A 87 7.54 -1.63 -3.46
C LEU A 87 6.40 -2.31 -2.69
N PRO A 88 5.15 -2.21 -3.18
CA PRO A 88 4.02 -2.89 -2.57
C PRO A 88 4.17 -4.42 -2.57
N CYS A 89 3.61 -5.05 -1.55
CA CYS A 89 3.56 -6.50 -1.42
C CYS A 89 2.12 -7.00 -1.53
N THR A 90 1.97 -8.18 -2.12
CA THR A 90 0.69 -8.89 -2.20
C THR A 90 0.81 -10.28 -1.61
N SER A 91 -0.22 -10.68 -0.88
CA SER A 91 -0.35 -12.03 -0.35
C SER A 91 -1.15 -12.96 -1.27
N ASN A 92 -1.34 -12.57 -2.53
CA ASN A 92 -1.96 -13.44 -3.52
C ASN A 92 -1.03 -14.64 -3.76
N ILE A 93 -1.55 -15.84 -3.52
CA ILE A 93 -0.76 -17.08 -3.56
C ILE A 93 -0.24 -17.38 -4.96
N GLU A 94 -1.03 -17.16 -6.00
CA GLU A 94 -0.63 -17.37 -7.38
C GLU A 94 0.52 -16.43 -7.79
N LYS A 95 0.43 -15.15 -7.40
CA LYS A 95 1.52 -14.19 -7.61
C LYS A 95 2.78 -14.61 -6.87
N PHE A 96 2.67 -15.13 -5.64
CA PHE A 96 3.81 -15.64 -4.87
C PHE A 96 4.43 -16.88 -5.50
N GLU A 97 3.63 -17.89 -5.86
CA GLU A 97 4.11 -19.12 -6.49
C GLU A 97 4.70 -18.87 -7.88
N ASN A 98 4.27 -17.83 -8.59
CA ASN A 98 4.89 -17.50 -9.89
C ASN A 98 6.06 -16.52 -9.79
N ALA A 99 6.27 -15.86 -8.64
CA ALA A 99 7.31 -14.84 -8.47
C ALA A 99 8.73 -15.42 -8.55
N TYR A 100 9.67 -14.59 -9.01
CA TYR A 100 11.08 -14.92 -9.09
C TYR A 100 11.73 -15.05 -7.70
N HIS A 101 12.63 -16.01 -7.55
CA HIS A 101 13.59 -16.09 -6.44
C HIS A 101 14.90 -16.71 -6.93
N PRO A 102 16.07 -16.14 -6.63
CA PRO A 102 17.36 -16.59 -7.18
C PRO A 102 17.72 -18.04 -6.81
N VAL A 103 17.14 -18.57 -5.73
CA VAL A 103 17.38 -19.97 -5.28
C VAL A 103 16.18 -20.89 -5.53
N TYR A 104 14.96 -20.41 -5.32
CA TYR A 104 13.77 -21.26 -5.22
C TYR A 104 12.87 -21.21 -6.47
N ASN A 105 13.04 -20.20 -7.33
CA ASN A 105 12.30 -20.08 -8.58
C ASN A 105 13.05 -19.16 -9.57
N GLN A 106 14.14 -19.66 -10.13
CA GLN A 106 15.07 -18.87 -10.96
C GLN A 106 14.46 -18.37 -12.27
N HIS A 107 13.44 -19.07 -12.78
CA HIS A 107 12.73 -18.71 -14.00
C HIS A 107 11.35 -18.10 -13.73
N GLY A 108 11.06 -17.77 -12.46
CA GLY A 108 9.83 -17.12 -12.08
C GLY A 108 9.65 -15.75 -12.72
N ASN A 109 8.41 -15.26 -12.68
CA ASN A 109 8.04 -13.94 -13.18
C ASN A 109 8.80 -12.84 -12.44
N LYS A 110 9.70 -12.14 -13.13
CA LYS A 110 10.54 -11.07 -12.59
C LYS A 110 9.80 -9.79 -12.25
N SER A 111 8.54 -9.65 -12.66
CA SER A 111 7.65 -8.59 -12.18
C SER A 111 7.32 -8.75 -10.69
N PHE A 112 7.55 -9.92 -10.12
CA PHE A 112 7.34 -10.22 -8.71
C PHE A 112 8.57 -10.87 -8.08
N TYR A 113 8.89 -10.49 -6.84
CA TYR A 113 9.94 -11.13 -6.05
C TYR A 113 9.35 -11.88 -4.85
N ARG A 114 9.74 -13.13 -4.63
CA ARG A 114 9.27 -13.92 -3.49
C ARG A 114 9.90 -13.44 -2.19
N LEU A 115 9.06 -13.05 -1.24
CA LEU A 115 9.47 -12.68 0.11
C LEU A 115 8.82 -13.61 1.15
N TYR A 116 9.66 -14.37 1.86
CA TYR A 116 9.22 -15.34 2.84
C TYR A 116 8.98 -14.71 4.21
N VAL A 117 8.01 -15.24 4.94
CA VAL A 117 7.68 -14.82 6.32
C VAL A 117 8.90 -14.84 7.25
N LYS A 118 9.79 -15.82 7.07
CA LYS A 118 11.02 -15.99 7.85
C LYS A 118 12.02 -14.83 7.72
N ASN A 119 11.82 -13.94 6.74
CA ASN A 119 12.68 -12.77 6.54
C ASN A 119 12.28 -11.58 7.44
N GLY A 120 11.31 -11.75 8.34
CA GLY A 120 10.86 -10.72 9.27
C GLY A 120 9.74 -9.84 8.70
N GLY A 121 9.02 -9.15 9.58
CA GLY A 121 8.04 -8.12 9.22
C GLY A 121 6.79 -8.55 8.47
N LEU A 122 6.53 -9.84 8.28
CA LEU A 122 5.35 -10.35 7.56
C LEU A 122 4.59 -11.40 8.38
N GLU A 123 3.28 -11.50 8.17
CA GLU A 123 2.43 -12.54 8.77
C GLU A 123 2.34 -13.81 7.90
N LYS A 124 2.66 -13.68 6.61
CA LYS A 124 2.57 -14.74 5.60
C LYS A 124 3.57 -14.50 4.49
N ASN A 125 3.83 -15.53 3.68
CA ASN A 125 4.61 -15.40 2.46
C ASN A 125 3.94 -14.40 1.50
N THR A 126 4.72 -13.52 0.90
CA THR A 126 4.21 -12.47 0.00
C THR A 126 5.07 -12.32 -1.25
N ALA A 127 4.47 -11.82 -2.32
CA ALA A 127 5.18 -11.36 -3.50
C ALA A 127 5.35 -9.85 -3.43
N VAL A 128 6.58 -9.36 -3.58
CA VAL A 128 6.87 -7.94 -3.80
C VAL A 128 6.57 -7.64 -5.27
N ASP A 129 5.68 -6.69 -5.55
CA ASP A 129 5.30 -6.29 -6.90
C ASP A 129 6.24 -5.18 -7.40
N ILE A 130 7.19 -5.55 -8.25
CA ILE A 130 8.23 -4.65 -8.76
C ILE A 130 7.63 -3.58 -9.68
N THR A 131 6.48 -3.87 -10.30
CA THR A 131 5.81 -2.99 -11.26
C THR A 131 5.06 -1.82 -10.60
N GLN A 132 4.89 -1.87 -9.28
CA GLN A 132 4.05 -0.94 -8.52
C GLN A 132 4.86 0.03 -7.65
N ILE A 133 6.12 0.31 -8.02
CA ILE A 133 7.00 1.23 -7.29
C ILE A 133 6.36 2.60 -7.13
N ARG A 134 6.48 3.18 -5.93
CA ARG A 134 5.83 4.45 -5.62
C ARG A 134 6.52 5.21 -4.50
N ALA A 135 6.54 6.54 -4.63
CA ALA A 135 6.87 7.43 -3.55
C ALA A 135 5.62 7.69 -2.68
N ILE A 136 5.78 7.64 -1.36
CA ILE A 136 4.72 7.89 -0.38
C ILE A 136 5.19 8.88 0.68
N SER A 137 4.23 9.64 1.23
CA SER A 137 4.44 10.38 2.47
C SER A 137 4.40 9.42 3.66
N PHE A 138 5.15 9.76 4.72
CA PHE A 138 5.09 9.06 5.99
C PHE A 138 3.68 9.02 6.61
N GLY A 139 2.80 9.96 6.26
CA GLY A 139 1.39 9.95 6.69
C GLY A 139 0.59 8.74 6.16
N ARG A 140 1.13 8.00 5.19
CA ARG A 140 0.55 6.75 4.68
C ARG A 140 0.98 5.52 5.49
N ILE A 141 2.01 5.62 6.33
CA ILE A 141 2.51 4.52 7.13
C ILE A 141 1.53 4.27 8.29
N LYS A 142 1.09 3.02 8.43
CA LYS A 142 0.16 2.57 9.47
C LYS A 142 0.85 1.81 10.59
N LYS A 143 1.91 1.06 10.26
CA LYS A 143 2.67 0.26 11.21
C LYS A 143 4.07 -0.02 10.67
N TYR A 144 5.07 0.12 11.53
CA TYR A 144 6.41 -0.43 11.29
C TYR A 144 6.38 -1.91 11.60
N LEU A 145 6.85 -2.73 10.66
CA LEU A 145 7.01 -4.16 10.89
C LEU A 145 8.50 -4.39 11.19
N ILE A 146 8.77 -5.18 12.24
CA ILE A 146 10.13 -5.49 12.74
C ILE A 146 10.74 -6.55 11.84
#